data_AF-A0A958ISR7-F1
#
_entry.id   AF-A0A958ISR7-F1
#
_cell.length_a   1.000
_cell.length_b   1.000
_cell.length_c   1.000
_cell.angle_alpha   90.00
_cell.angle_beta   90.00
_cell.angle_gamma   90.00
#
_symmetry.space_group_name_H-M   'P 1'
#
loop_
_entity.id
_entity.type
_entity.pdbx_description
1 polymer ?
#
loop_
_entity_poly.entity_id
_entity_poly.type
_entity_poly.pdbx_seq_one_letter_code
_entity_poly.pdbx_strand_id
1 'polypeptide(L)'
;MKRPRRPYTPEEIRKNQKIYTEYFDSAFTEDLVKHVLGLLDECYFRSELIGFEQMPERIHPDRPLIYASNHSGMAFPWDAIIFCAKLYQHNNYTFTHSVRALTAPMLSQTTLMNPFLLDDFWKKCGGIDATFKNFETMMHYKESNLLVYPEGVPGIGKG
;
A
#
# COMPACT_ATOMS: atom_id res chain seq x y z
N MET A 1 11.75 -22.78 17.95
CA MET A 1 12.34 -21.49 17.52
C MET A 1 12.54 -21.51 16.01
N LYS A 2 11.99 -20.55 15.25
CA LYS A 2 12.33 -20.37 13.83
C LYS A 2 13.75 -19.79 13.75
N ARG A 3 14.64 -20.39 12.94
CA ARG A 3 15.98 -19.84 12.69
C ARG A 3 15.86 -18.41 12.15
N PRO A 4 16.71 -17.46 12.58
CA PRO A 4 16.73 -16.12 12.00
C PRO A 4 17.04 -16.23 10.51
N ARG A 5 16.30 -15.50 9.67
CA ARG A 5 16.56 -15.45 8.23
C ARG A 5 17.87 -14.71 7.98
N ARG A 6 18.65 -15.16 6.99
CA ARG A 6 19.82 -14.38 6.53
C ARG A 6 19.34 -13.05 5.94
N PRO A 7 20.10 -11.96 6.10
CA PRO A 7 19.87 -10.73 5.36
C PRO A 7 19.91 -10.96 3.84
N TYR A 8 19.16 -10.15 3.09
CA TYR A 8 19.26 -10.09 1.64
C TYR A 8 20.53 -9.31 1.24
N THR A 9 21.22 -9.75 0.19
CA THR A 9 22.38 -9.02 -0.32
C THR A 9 21.94 -7.76 -1.09
N PRO A 10 22.80 -6.74 -1.24
CA PRO A 10 22.50 -5.58 -2.08
C PRO A 10 22.14 -5.96 -3.52
N GLU A 11 22.71 -7.04 -4.06
CA GLU A 11 22.38 -7.53 -5.40
C GLU A 11 20.99 -8.15 -5.46
N GLU A 12 20.60 -8.92 -4.44
CA GLU A 12 19.25 -9.49 -4.33
C GLU A 12 18.17 -8.41 -4.24
N ILE A 13 18.46 -7.32 -3.52
CA ILE A 13 17.60 -6.14 -3.41
C ILE A 13 17.52 -5.43 -4.77
N ARG A 14 18.66 -5.11 -5.40
CA ARG A 14 18.69 -4.46 -6.74
C ARG A 14 17.90 -5.23 -7.78
N LYS A 15 18.09 -6.56 -7.86
CA LYS A 15 17.33 -7.43 -8.78
C LYS A 15 15.83 -7.42 -8.51
N ASN A 16 15.42 -7.09 -7.29
CA ASN A 16 14.02 -7.01 -6.90
C ASN A 16 13.39 -5.62 -7.09
N GLN A 17 14.17 -4.58 -7.38
CA GLN A 17 13.67 -3.20 -7.52
C GLN A 17 12.67 -3.03 -8.67
N LYS A 18 12.56 -4.01 -9.58
CA LYS A 18 11.49 -4.04 -10.58
C LYS A 18 10.09 -3.90 -9.98
N ILE A 19 9.85 -4.33 -8.73
CA ILE A 19 8.55 -4.20 -8.07
C ILE A 19 8.10 -2.75 -7.89
N TYR A 20 9.02 -1.78 -8.00
CA TYR A 20 8.68 -0.37 -7.93
C TYR A 20 7.75 0.03 -9.10
N THR A 21 7.98 -0.50 -10.30
CA THR A 21 7.33 0.00 -11.52
C THR A 21 6.77 -1.09 -12.45
N GLU A 22 7.10 -2.37 -12.26
CA GLU A 22 6.75 -3.48 -13.19
C GLU A 22 5.25 -3.53 -13.54
N TYR A 23 4.38 -3.19 -12.58
CA TYR A 23 2.93 -3.16 -12.77
C TYR A 23 2.30 -1.84 -12.36
N PHE A 24 3.04 -1.00 -11.64
CA PHE A 24 2.49 0.19 -11.00
C PHE A 24 2.16 1.24 -12.07
N ASP A 25 0.93 1.75 -12.03
CA ASP A 25 0.42 2.73 -12.98
C ASP A 25 -0.18 3.90 -12.20
N SER A 26 0.59 4.99 -12.12
CA SER A 26 0.19 6.19 -11.39
C SER A 26 -0.99 6.90 -12.04
N ALA A 27 -1.09 6.88 -13.37
CA ALA A 27 -2.21 7.51 -14.09
C ALA A 27 -3.50 6.74 -13.83
N PHE A 28 -3.46 5.41 -13.94
CA PHE A 28 -4.58 4.55 -13.56
C PHE A 28 -5.00 4.76 -12.11
N THR A 29 -4.04 4.84 -11.19
CA THR A 29 -4.33 5.04 -9.77
C THR A 29 -5.00 6.40 -9.52
N GLU A 30 -4.52 7.46 -10.16
CA GLU A 30 -5.10 8.80 -10.05
C GLU A 30 -6.52 8.86 -10.60
N ASP A 31 -6.75 8.29 -11.78
CA ASP A 31 -8.08 8.23 -12.39
C ASP A 31 -9.05 7.41 -11.53
N LEU A 32 -8.61 6.25 -11.03
CA LEU A 32 -9.39 5.43 -10.12
C LEU A 32 -9.78 6.21 -8.86
N VAL A 33 -8.85 6.96 -8.27
CA VAL A 33 -9.13 7.77 -7.08
C VAL A 33 -10.08 8.91 -7.40
N LYS A 34 -9.85 9.66 -8.48
CA LYS A 34 -10.69 10.81 -8.87
C LYS A 34 -12.11 10.41 -9.24
N HIS A 35 -12.28 9.31 -9.96
CA HIS A 35 -13.54 8.98 -10.60
C HIS A 35 -14.33 7.86 -9.92
N VAL A 36 -13.69 7.06 -9.06
CA VAL A 36 -14.35 5.93 -8.38
C VAL A 36 -14.23 6.03 -6.87
N LEU A 37 -13.00 6.01 -6.34
CA LEU A 37 -12.82 5.90 -4.89
C LEU A 37 -13.14 7.19 -4.14
N GLY A 38 -12.90 8.35 -4.75
CA GLY A 38 -13.27 9.65 -4.18
C GLY A 38 -14.78 9.79 -4.01
N LEU A 39 -15.55 9.41 -5.03
CA LEU A 39 -17.02 9.39 -4.96
C LEU A 39 -17.51 8.36 -3.92
N LEU A 40 -16.91 7.18 -3.90
CA LEU A 40 -17.27 6.14 -2.93
C LEU A 40 -16.97 6.57 -1.49
N ASP A 41 -15.84 7.25 -1.27
CA ASP A 41 -15.53 7.83 0.02
C ASP A 41 -16.52 8.95 0.37
N GLU A 42 -16.78 9.90 -0.51
CA GLU A 42 -17.70 11.01 -0.24
C GLU A 42 -19.13 10.53 0.10
N CYS A 43 -19.64 9.56 -0.65
CA CYS A 43 -21.04 9.14 -0.56
C CYS A 43 -21.28 8.00 0.45
N TYR A 44 -20.30 7.13 0.67
CA TYR A 44 -20.47 5.91 1.47
C TYR A 44 -19.62 5.92 2.74
N PHE A 45 -18.29 5.88 2.61
CA PHE A 45 -17.38 5.71 3.75
C PHE A 45 -17.27 6.96 4.61
N ARG A 46 -17.26 8.14 3.97
CA ARG A 46 -17.14 9.48 4.56
C ARG A 46 -15.96 9.56 5.51
N SER A 47 -14.79 9.14 5.03
CA SER A 47 -13.58 9.12 5.85
C SER A 47 -13.05 10.53 6.16
N GLU A 48 -12.43 10.66 7.32
CA GLU A 48 -11.75 11.87 7.77
C GLU A 48 -10.30 11.53 8.16
N LEU A 49 -9.38 12.43 7.83
CA LEU A 49 -7.98 12.35 8.27
C LEU A 49 -7.79 13.26 9.49
N ILE A 50 -7.65 12.66 10.66
CA ILE A 50 -7.45 13.40 11.92
C ILE A 50 -5.95 13.44 12.24
N GLY A 51 -5.38 14.64 12.45
CA GLY A 51 -3.96 14.80 12.76
C GLY A 51 -3.04 14.78 11.52
N PHE A 52 -3.58 15.04 10.33
CA PHE A 52 -2.85 15.10 9.06
C PHE A 52 -2.71 16.53 8.51
N GLU A 53 -2.96 17.54 9.35
CA GLU A 53 -2.78 18.97 9.00
C GLU A 53 -1.30 19.27 8.70
N GLN A 54 -0.39 18.57 9.38
CA GLN A 54 1.03 18.52 9.07
C GLN A 54 1.43 17.08 8.81
N MET A 55 1.89 16.82 7.58
CA MET A 55 2.35 15.48 7.21
C MET A 55 3.66 15.15 7.94
N PRO A 56 3.84 13.91 8.41
CA PRO A 56 5.12 13.48 8.95
C PRO A 56 6.18 13.49 7.84
N GLU A 57 7.39 13.94 8.20
CA GLU A 57 8.53 14.00 7.30
C GLU A 57 9.50 12.84 7.54
N ARG A 58 10.21 12.45 6.48
CA ARG A 58 11.22 11.38 6.56
C ARG A 58 12.41 11.85 7.39
N ILE A 59 12.74 11.08 8.43
CA ILE A 59 13.97 11.28 9.21
C ILE A 59 15.22 11.00 8.36
N HIS A 60 15.12 10.02 7.46
CA HIS A 60 16.16 9.69 6.49
C HIS A 60 15.60 9.82 5.07
N PRO A 61 16.06 10.77 4.25
CA PRO A 61 15.51 11.01 2.91
C PRO A 61 15.50 9.76 2.01
N ASP A 62 16.47 8.87 2.22
CA ASP A 62 16.66 7.63 1.46
C ASP A 62 15.82 6.44 1.96
N ARG A 63 15.02 6.62 3.01
CA ARG A 63 14.18 5.58 3.61
C ARG A 63 12.72 6.05 3.69
N PRO A 64 11.75 5.18 3.35
CA PRO A 64 10.34 5.54 3.46
C PRO A 64 9.93 5.67 4.93
N LEU A 65 8.90 6.48 5.19
CA LEU A 65 8.14 6.33 6.43
C LEU A 65 7.34 5.03 6.41
N ILE A 66 7.23 4.39 7.56
CA ILE A 66 6.38 3.21 7.74
C ILE A 66 5.12 3.65 8.48
N TYR A 67 3.99 3.57 7.80
CA TYR A 67 2.67 3.71 8.38
C TYR A 67 2.25 2.33 8.87
N ALA A 68 2.08 2.19 10.17
CA ALA A 68 1.55 0.98 10.78
C ALA A 68 0.09 1.21 11.15
N SER A 69 -0.80 0.38 10.62
CA SER A 69 -2.24 0.46 10.89
C SER A 69 -2.78 -0.90 11.35
N ASN A 70 -3.79 -0.88 12.21
CA ASN A 70 -4.59 -2.07 12.47
C ASN A 70 -5.39 -2.44 11.21
N HIS A 71 -5.70 -3.72 11.00
CA HIS A 71 -6.51 -4.11 9.86
C HIS A 71 -7.97 -4.28 10.30
N SER A 72 -8.85 -3.36 9.90
CA SER A 72 -10.26 -3.31 10.31
C SER A 72 -11.26 -3.52 9.16
N GLY A 73 -10.80 -3.62 7.91
CA GLY A 73 -11.66 -3.92 6.74
C GLY A 73 -12.28 -5.32 6.83
N MET A 74 -13.56 -5.47 6.49
CA MET A 74 -14.26 -6.77 6.62
C MET A 74 -13.93 -7.72 5.44
N ALA A 75 -14.94 -8.23 4.71
CA ALA A 75 -14.77 -9.19 3.60
C ALA A 75 -13.87 -8.68 2.46
N PHE A 76 -13.54 -7.38 2.46
CA PHE A 76 -12.67 -6.73 1.50
C PHE A 76 -11.80 -5.69 2.22
N PRO A 77 -10.55 -5.43 1.78
CA PRO A 77 -9.62 -4.51 2.45
C PRO A 77 -9.96 -3.04 2.17
N TRP A 78 -11.22 -2.65 2.42
CA TRP A 78 -11.73 -1.30 2.21
C TRP A 78 -11.01 -0.27 3.07
N ASP A 79 -10.56 -0.65 4.26
CA ASP A 79 -9.74 0.20 5.12
C ASP A 79 -8.46 0.64 4.41
N ALA A 80 -7.73 -0.29 3.81
CA ALA A 80 -6.52 0.01 3.04
C ALA A 80 -6.83 0.83 1.79
N ILE A 81 -7.86 0.45 1.03
CA ILE A 81 -8.24 1.12 -0.21
C ILE A 81 -8.60 2.59 0.06
N ILE A 82 -9.51 2.84 1.00
CA ILE A 82 -10.01 4.17 1.31
C ILE A 82 -8.91 5.01 1.97
N PHE A 83 -8.13 4.44 2.90
CA PHE A 83 -7.02 5.17 3.51
C PHE A 83 -5.97 5.60 2.46
N CYS A 84 -5.55 4.70 1.58
CA CYS A 84 -4.59 5.03 0.53
C CYS A 84 -5.16 6.09 -0.43
N ALA A 85 -6.41 5.95 -0.86
CA ALA A 85 -7.07 6.90 -1.76
C ALA A 85 -7.20 8.29 -1.12
N LYS A 86 -7.69 8.35 0.12
CA LYS A 86 -7.89 9.60 0.87
C LYS A 86 -6.56 10.30 1.12
N LEU A 87 -5.53 9.56 1.52
CA LEU A 87 -4.21 10.14 1.75
C LEU A 87 -3.57 10.63 0.44
N TYR A 88 -3.76 9.89 -0.67
CA TYR A 88 -3.28 10.32 -1.97
C TYR A 88 -3.96 11.60 -2.45
N GLN A 89 -5.29 11.70 -2.30
CA GLN A 89 -6.05 12.90 -2.59
C GLN A 89 -5.62 14.08 -1.69
N HIS A 90 -5.46 13.86 -0.38
CA HIS A 90 -5.01 14.87 0.59
C HIS A 90 -3.64 15.45 0.22
N ASN A 91 -2.76 14.63 -0.33
CA ASN A 91 -1.43 15.03 -0.79
C ASN A 91 -1.41 15.45 -2.28
N ASN A 92 -2.51 15.99 -2.80
CA ASN A 92 -2.63 16.49 -4.18
C ASN A 92 -2.18 15.47 -5.22
N TYR A 93 -2.55 14.20 -5.04
CA TYR A 93 -2.21 13.11 -5.94
C TYR A 93 -0.69 12.94 -6.13
N THR A 94 0.10 13.14 -5.05
CA THR A 94 1.55 12.93 -5.06
C THR A 94 1.95 11.73 -4.20
N PHE A 95 2.65 10.76 -4.80
CA PHE A 95 3.07 9.54 -4.09
C PHE A 95 4.15 9.76 -3.03
N THR A 96 5.00 10.78 -3.16
CA THR A 96 6.12 11.03 -2.24
C THR A 96 5.67 11.21 -0.79
N HIS A 97 4.52 11.85 -0.58
CA HIS A 97 3.89 12.05 0.73
C HIS A 97 2.74 11.06 1.01
N SER A 98 2.48 10.13 0.10
CA SER A 98 1.46 9.09 0.23
C SER A 98 2.10 7.73 0.50
N VAL A 99 1.28 6.68 0.55
CA VAL A 99 1.71 5.33 0.90
C VAL A 99 1.40 4.33 -0.21
N ARG A 100 2.25 3.31 -0.29
CA ARG A 100 1.97 2.06 -1.00
C ARG A 100 1.80 0.95 0.03
N ALA A 101 0.75 0.14 -0.10
CA ALA A 101 0.42 -0.87 0.91
C ALA A 101 1.16 -2.20 0.65
N LEU A 102 1.63 -2.85 1.71
CA LEU A 102 1.93 -4.27 1.67
C LEU A 102 0.63 -5.08 1.68
N THR A 103 0.36 -5.79 0.60
CA THR A 103 -0.87 -6.57 0.40
C THR A 103 -0.59 -8.06 0.59
N ALA A 104 -1.57 -8.81 1.11
CA ALA A 104 -1.43 -10.25 1.21
C ALA A 104 -1.22 -10.85 -0.20
N PRO A 105 -0.19 -11.70 -0.42
CA PRO A 105 0.11 -12.20 -1.77
C PRO A 105 -1.06 -12.93 -2.45
N MET A 106 -1.97 -13.53 -1.67
CA MET A 106 -3.17 -14.19 -2.20
C MET A 106 -4.09 -13.24 -2.97
N LEU A 107 -4.12 -11.94 -2.64
CA LEU A 107 -4.90 -10.95 -3.36
C LEU A 107 -4.45 -10.81 -4.81
N SER A 108 -3.15 -11.00 -5.08
CA SER A 108 -2.54 -10.89 -6.40
C SER A 108 -2.48 -12.22 -7.17
N GLN A 109 -2.92 -13.34 -6.59
CA GLN A 109 -2.76 -14.66 -7.18
C GLN A 109 -3.83 -15.00 -8.23
N THR A 110 -4.99 -14.35 -8.17
CA THR A 110 -6.11 -14.62 -9.07
C THR A 110 -6.94 -13.36 -9.29
N THR A 111 -7.37 -13.13 -10.54
CA THR A 111 -8.22 -11.99 -10.91
C THR A 111 -9.56 -11.99 -10.15
N LEU A 112 -10.03 -13.13 -9.65
CA LEU A 112 -11.24 -13.21 -8.80
C LEU A 112 -11.10 -12.45 -7.48
N MET A 113 -9.87 -12.24 -7.00
CA MET A 113 -9.59 -11.45 -5.80
C MET A 113 -9.34 -9.97 -6.12
N ASN A 114 -9.40 -9.57 -7.39
CA ASN A 114 -9.20 -8.19 -7.81
C ASN A 114 -10.53 -7.43 -7.90
N PRO A 115 -10.57 -6.18 -7.42
CA PRO A 115 -11.69 -5.27 -7.67
C PRO A 115 -12.04 -5.22 -9.15
N PHE A 116 -13.34 -5.29 -9.43
CA PHE A 116 -13.90 -5.21 -10.78
C PHE A 116 -13.35 -6.25 -11.76
N LEU A 117 -12.74 -7.34 -11.24
CA LEU A 117 -12.06 -8.36 -12.03
C LEU A 117 -10.99 -7.79 -12.98
N LEU A 118 -10.39 -6.65 -12.60
CA LEU A 118 -9.31 -6.05 -13.39
C LEU A 118 -7.99 -6.76 -13.11
N ASP A 119 -7.28 -7.16 -14.16
CA ASP A 119 -6.00 -7.84 -14.03
C ASP A 119 -4.95 -6.96 -13.34
N ASP A 120 -4.20 -7.59 -12.42
CA ASP A 120 -3.19 -6.98 -11.57
C ASP A 120 -3.65 -5.70 -10.82
N PHE A 121 -4.95 -5.55 -10.54
CA PHE A 121 -5.51 -4.35 -9.90
C PHE A 121 -4.68 -3.87 -8.71
N TRP A 122 -4.38 -4.78 -7.77
CA TRP A 122 -3.64 -4.44 -6.55
C TRP A 122 -2.28 -3.83 -6.87
N LYS A 123 -1.55 -4.41 -7.83
CA LYS A 123 -0.21 -3.94 -8.21
C LYS A 123 -0.25 -2.66 -9.03
N LYS A 124 -1.24 -2.51 -9.92
CA LYS A 124 -1.49 -1.27 -10.68
C LYS A 124 -1.73 -0.08 -9.76
N CYS A 125 -2.50 -0.29 -8.69
CA CYS A 125 -2.76 0.70 -7.64
C CYS A 125 -1.58 0.93 -6.67
N GLY A 126 -0.43 0.27 -6.89
CA GLY A 126 0.77 0.42 -6.07
C GLY A 126 0.86 -0.56 -4.90
N GLY A 127 -0.04 -1.53 -4.76
CA GLY A 127 0.08 -2.63 -3.81
C GLY A 127 1.33 -3.48 -4.06
N ILE A 128 1.99 -3.89 -2.98
CA ILE A 128 3.22 -4.68 -3.00
C ILE A 128 2.98 -5.97 -2.22
N ASP A 129 3.20 -7.13 -2.84
CA ASP A 129 3.03 -8.41 -2.15
C ASP A 129 3.90 -8.47 -0.88
N ALA A 130 3.27 -8.81 0.24
CA ALA A 130 3.87 -8.83 1.58
C ALA A 130 4.83 -10.02 1.76
N THR A 131 6.02 -9.89 1.17
CA THR A 131 7.14 -10.80 1.37
C THR A 131 8.29 -10.05 2.05
N PHE A 132 9.12 -10.76 2.82
CA PHE A 132 10.31 -10.16 3.43
C PHE A 132 11.24 -9.50 2.41
N LYS A 133 11.38 -10.11 1.21
CA LYS A 133 12.19 -9.56 0.13
C LYS A 133 11.61 -8.24 -0.37
N ASN A 134 10.30 -8.17 -0.60
CA ASN A 134 9.64 -6.96 -1.07
C ASN A 134 9.64 -5.88 -0.01
N PHE A 135 9.41 -6.21 1.26
CA PHE A 135 9.54 -5.28 2.38
C PHE A 135 10.95 -4.66 2.41
N GLU A 136 11.99 -5.50 2.44
CA GLU A 136 13.38 -5.03 2.44
C GLU A 136 13.67 -4.16 1.20
N THR A 137 13.17 -4.56 0.04
CA THR A 137 13.32 -3.79 -1.19
C THR A 137 12.64 -2.43 -1.09
N MET A 138 11.43 -2.35 -0.53
CA MET A 138 10.72 -1.09 -0.32
C MET A 138 11.40 -0.17 0.68
N MET A 139 12.22 -0.69 1.61
CA MET A 139 13.03 0.16 2.50
C MET A 139 14.06 1.01 1.76
N HIS A 140 14.30 0.76 0.47
CA HIS A 140 15.18 1.56 -0.39
C HIS A 140 14.41 2.41 -1.42
N TYR A 141 13.07 2.40 -1.38
CA TYR A 141 12.25 3.16 -2.30
C TYR A 141 12.01 4.59 -1.80
N LYS A 142 12.23 5.58 -2.67
CA LYS A 142 12.18 7.00 -2.29
C LYS A 142 10.92 7.70 -2.74
N GLU A 143 10.15 7.14 -3.66
CA GLU A 143 9.05 7.86 -4.30
C GLU A 143 7.71 7.67 -3.60
N SER A 144 7.62 6.80 -2.59
CA SER A 144 6.47 6.70 -1.70
C SER A 144 6.85 6.22 -0.30
N ASN A 145 5.98 6.45 0.67
CA ASN A 145 6.04 5.78 1.97
C ASN A 145 5.42 4.37 1.89
N LEU A 146 5.53 3.59 2.97
CA LEU A 146 5.05 2.22 3.03
C LEU A 146 3.97 2.06 4.10
N LEU A 147 2.86 1.42 3.76
CA LEU A 147 1.80 1.05 4.70
C LEU A 147 1.87 -0.44 5.02
N VAL A 148 1.86 -0.77 6.31
CA VAL A 148 1.90 -2.12 6.84
C VAL A 148 0.76 -2.36 7.82
N TYR A 149 0.24 -3.58 7.80
CA TYR A 149 -0.76 -4.08 8.73
C TYR A 149 -0.12 -5.19 9.59
N PRO A 150 0.42 -4.87 10.79
CA PRO A 150 1.19 -5.83 11.58
C PRO A 150 0.38 -7.07 11.99
N GLU A 151 -0.94 -6.94 12.11
CA GLU A 151 -1.88 -8.01 12.42
C GLU A 151 -2.05 -9.02 11.26
N GLY A 152 -1.69 -8.61 10.03
CA GLY A 152 -1.94 -9.39 8.81
C GLY A 152 -3.42 -9.48 8.45
N VAL A 153 -3.76 -10.49 7.65
CA VAL A 153 -5.12 -10.73 7.14
C VAL A 153 -6.17 -10.94 8.25
N PRO A 154 -5.89 -11.65 9.36
CA PRO A 154 -6.87 -11.84 10.42
C PRO A 154 -7.36 -10.52 11.05
N GLY A 155 -6.52 -9.49 11.06
CA GLY A 155 -6.81 -8.18 11.66
C GLY A 155 -7.14 -8.23 13.15
N ILE A 156 -7.78 -7.17 13.65
CA ILE A 156 -8.35 -7.12 15.01
C ILE A 156 -9.49 -8.15 15.07
N GLY A 157 -9.32 -9.28 15.76
CA GLY A 157 -10.27 -10.42 15.80
C GLY A 157 -11.72 -10.06 15.43
N LYS A 158 -12.05 -10.20 14.15
CA LYS A 158 -13.29 -9.70 13.55
C LYS A 158 -14.39 -10.76 13.66
N GLY A 159 -15.04 -10.84 14.83
CA GLY A 159 -16.20 -11.71 15.06
C GLY A 159 -15.87 -13.18 15.29
#